data_AF-K4L909-F1
#
_entry.id   AF-K4L909-F1
#
_cell.length_a   1.000
_cell.length_b   1.000
_cell.length_c   1.000
_cell.angle_alpha   90.00
_cell.angle_beta   90.00
_cell.angle_gamma   90.00
#
_symmetry.space_group_name_H-M   'P 1'
#
loop_
_entity.id
_entity.type
_entity.pdbx_description
1 polymer ?
#
loop_
_entity_poly.entity_id
_entity_poly.type
_entity_poly.pdbx_seq_one_letter_code
_entity_poly.pdbx_strand_id
1 'polypeptide(L)' 'GTGTASYSGSMSNDRYVNMAGYTDTFNDRLDSYSLNAGLNSGGGLTSQRQINAYYSHRSPLANLSANIASLQKGY' A
#
# COMPACT_ATOMS: atom_id res chain seq x y z
N GLY A 1 3.69 18.49 5.99
CA GLY A 1 3.67 17.35 5.06
C GLY A 1 2.34 17.35 4.34
N THR A 2 2.33 17.07 3.04
CA THR A 2 1.12 16.99 2.21
C THR A 2 0.55 15.57 2.15
N GLY A 3 1.03 14.70 3.05
CA GLY A 3 0.67 13.30 3.10
C GLY A 3 -0.81 13.05 3.30
N THR A 4 -1.32 12.12 2.51
CA THR A 4 -2.69 11.65 2.49
C THR A 4 -2.74 10.24 3.06
N ALA A 5 -3.47 10.08 4.16
CA ALA A 5 -3.86 8.77 4.65
C ALA A 5 -5.16 8.35 3.98
N SER A 6 -5.24 7.09 3.57
CA SER A 6 -6.42 6.48 2.99
C SER A 6 -6.70 5.15 3.70
N TYR A 7 -7.97 4.84 3.88
CA TYR A 7 -8.38 3.55 4.42
C TYR A 7 -9.58 3.08 3.62
N SER A 8 -9.50 1.85 3.13
CA SER A 8 -10.56 1.19 2.38
C SER A 8 -10.84 -0.18 2.99
N GLY A 9 -12.11 -0.40 3.33
CA GLY A 9 -12.62 -1.70 3.77
C GLY A 9 -13.66 -2.16 2.76
N SER A 10 -13.57 -3.41 2.31
CA SER A 10 -14.55 -4.01 1.42
C SER A 10 -14.86 -5.43 1.87
N MET A 11 -16.13 -5.82 1.74
CA MET A 11 -16.59 -7.18 1.98
C MET A 11 -17.04 -7.77 0.66
N SER A 12 -16.52 -8.94 0.31
CA SER A 12 -16.90 -9.66 -0.90
C SER A 12 -16.82 -11.16 -0.64
N ASN A 13 -17.90 -11.91 -0.95
CA ASN A 13 -17.91 -13.37 -0.87
C ASN A 13 -17.47 -13.92 0.51
N ASP A 14 -18.04 -13.36 1.58
CA ASP A 14 -17.68 -13.61 3.00
C ASP A 14 -16.22 -13.31 3.38
N ARG A 15 -15.46 -12.66 2.48
CA ARG A 15 -14.11 -12.15 2.72
C ARG A 15 -14.17 -10.67 3.04
N TYR A 16 -13.47 -10.30 4.10
CA TYR A 16 -13.21 -8.92 4.50
C TYR A 16 -11.81 -8.54 4.07
N VAL A 17 -11.72 -7.48 3.26
CA VAL A 17 -10.47 -6.87 2.84
C VAL A 17 -10.40 -5.49 3.46
N ASN A 18 -9.46 -5.29 4.37
CA ASN A 18 -9.15 -3.97 4.91
C ASN A 18 -7.78 -3.56 4.39
N MET A 19 -7.67 -2.38 3.82
CA MET A 19 -6.43 -1.83 3.29
C MET A 19 -6.27 -0.40 3.81
N ALA A 20 -5.19 -0.18 4.54
CA ALA A 20 -4.75 1.13 4.99
C ALA A 20 -3.56 1.56 4.12
N GLY A 21 -3.60 2.78 3.62
CA GLY A 21 -2.58 3.37 2.79
C GLY A 21 -2.16 4.73 3.32
N TYR A 22 -0.88 5.05 3.23
CA TYR A 22 -0.36 6.37 3.45
C TYR A 22 0.52 6.75 2.28
N THR A 23 0.25 7.89 1.66
CA THR A 23 1.04 8.41 0.55
C THR A 23 1.42 9.83 0.86
N ASP A 24 2.68 10.18 0.63
CA ASP A 24 3.14 11.54 0.83
C ASP A 24 4.15 11.92 -0.24
N THR A 25 4.22 13.21 -0.49
CA THR A 25 5.02 13.80 -1.56
C THR A 25 5.87 14.90 -0.99
N PHE A 26 7.17 14.85 -1.25
CA PHE A 26 8.12 15.84 -0.79
C PHE A 26 8.99 16.31 -1.96
N ASN A 27 9.85 17.32 -1.74
CA ASN A 27 10.59 18.00 -2.80
C ASN A 27 9.69 18.48 -3.96
N ASP A 28 8.70 19.34 -3.70
CA ASP A 28 7.81 19.89 -4.74
C ASP A 28 7.11 18.84 -5.64
N ARG A 29 6.77 17.68 -5.07
CA ARG A 29 6.18 16.51 -5.77
C ARG A 29 7.12 15.78 -6.73
N LEU A 30 8.42 16.08 -6.68
CA LEU A 30 9.46 15.30 -7.36
C LEU A 30 9.56 13.92 -6.69
N ASP A 31 9.51 13.88 -5.37
CA ASP A 31 9.54 12.66 -4.58
C ASP A 31 8.14 12.26 -4.11
N SER A 32 7.85 10.97 -4.21
CA SER A 32 6.62 10.37 -3.68
C SER A 32 6.93 9.03 -3.03
N TYR A 33 6.33 8.76 -1.88
CA TYR A 33 6.31 7.44 -1.28
C TYR A 33 4.89 7.05 -0.95
N SER A 34 4.54 5.79 -1.18
CA SER A 34 3.28 5.22 -0.75
C SER A 34 3.53 3.90 -0.03
N LEU A 35 2.89 3.76 1.13
CA LEU A 35 2.92 2.58 1.96
C LEU A 35 1.49 2.11 2.09
N ASN A 36 1.22 0.88 1.66
CA ASN A 36 -0.08 0.26 1.74
C ASN A 36 0.05 -1.04 2.52
N ALA A 37 -0.79 -1.23 3.52
CA ALA A 37 -0.87 -2.45 4.30
C ALA A 37 -2.33 -2.90 4.32
N GLY A 38 -2.57 -4.18 4.09
CA GLY A 38 -3.91 -4.73 4.11
C GLY A 38 -3.96 -6.12 4.70
N LEU A 39 -5.16 -6.49 5.11
CA LEU A 39 -5.51 -7.81 5.57
C LEU A 39 -6.74 -8.29 4.81
N ASN A 40 -6.70 -9.54 4.39
CA ASN A 40 -7.80 -10.23 3.74
C ASN A 40 -8.13 -11.48 4.54
N SER A 41 -9.31 -11.53 5.15
CA SER A 41 -9.73 -12.60 6.07
C SER A 41 -11.20 -12.94 5.88
N GLY A 42 -11.60 -14.20 6.07
CA GLY A 42 -13.00 -14.64 5.97
C GLY A 42 -13.22 -15.78 4.97
N GLY A 43 -14.46 -16.14 4.70
CA GLY A 43 -14.84 -17.14 3.68
C GLY A 43 -14.22 -18.53 3.87
N GLY A 44 -13.90 -18.93 5.11
CA GLY A 44 -13.24 -20.22 5.41
C GLY A 44 -11.78 -20.33 4.93
N LEU A 45 -11.19 -19.24 4.43
CA LEU A 45 -9.81 -19.17 3.95
C LEU A 45 -8.92 -18.48 4.97
N THR A 46 -7.67 -18.93 5.08
CA THR A 46 -6.72 -18.33 6.03
C THR A 46 -6.49 -16.84 5.74
N SER A 47 -6.32 -16.07 6.81
CA SER A 47 -6.06 -14.64 6.73
C SER A 47 -4.77 -14.39 5.97
N GLN A 48 -4.78 -13.45 5.03
CA GLN A 48 -3.62 -13.05 4.24
C GLN A 48 -3.33 -11.59 4.52
N ARG A 49 -2.09 -11.29 4.90
CA ARG A 49 -1.61 -9.93 5.09
C ARG A 49 -0.81 -9.54 3.86
N GLN A 50 -1.09 -8.37 3.32
CA GLN A 50 -0.39 -7.82 2.18
C GLN A 50 0.21 -6.48 2.57
N ILE A 51 1.49 -6.27 2.27
CA ILE A 51 2.18 -5.00 2.46
C ILE A 51 2.80 -4.63 1.13
N ASN A 52 2.62 -3.39 0.73
CA ASN A 52 3.12 -2.86 -0.52
C ASN A 52 3.68 -1.45 -0.28
N ALA A 53 4.98 -1.32 -0.43
CA ALA A 53 5.71 -0.06 -0.34
C ALA A 53 6.18 0.34 -1.72
N TYR A 54 5.95 1.57 -2.10
CA TYR A 54 6.38 2.14 -3.36
C TYR A 54 7.08 3.47 -3.11
N TYR A 55 8.21 3.66 -3.74
CA TYR A 55 8.96 4.90 -3.71
C TYR A 55 9.26 5.32 -5.16
N SER A 56 9.06 6.60 -5.45
CA SER A 56 9.34 7.17 -6.76
C SER A 56 9.94 8.54 -6.58
N HIS A 57 11.16 8.71 -7.09
CA HIS A 57 11.87 9.96 -7.23
C HIS A 57 11.88 10.35 -8.70
N ARG A 58 11.31 11.50 -9.03
CA ARG A 58 11.29 12.07 -10.37
C ARG A 58 12.05 13.38 -10.33
N SER A 59 13.29 13.38 -10.81
CA SER A 59 14.04 14.61 -11.02
C SER A 59 14.04 14.98 -12.51
N PRO A 60 14.31 16.25 -12.86
CA PRO A 60 14.49 16.66 -14.26
C PRO A 60 15.60 15.91 -15.01
N LEU A 61 16.52 15.26 -14.27
CA LEU A 61 17.69 14.57 -14.80
C LEU A 61 17.48 13.05 -14.91
N ALA A 62 16.81 12.45 -13.92
CA ALA A 62 16.59 11.01 -13.84
C ALA A 62 15.36 10.65 -13.00
N ASN A 63 14.69 9.57 -13.40
CA ASN A 63 13.58 8.99 -12.66
C ASN A 63 14.02 7.66 -12.04
N LEU A 64 13.80 7.51 -10.74
CA LEU A 64 14.06 6.29 -9.98
C LEU A 64 12.75 5.84 -9.34
N SER A 65 12.36 4.59 -9.50
CA SER A 65 11.24 4.00 -8.80
C SER A 65 11.62 2.65 -8.20
N ALA A 66 11.18 2.39 -6.98
CA ALA A 66 11.36 1.14 -6.28
C ALA A 66 10.01 0.67 -5.73
N ASN A 67 9.69 -0.61 -5.90
CA ASN A 67 8.49 -1.22 -5.35
C ASN A 67 8.87 -2.46 -4.54
N ILE A 68 8.24 -2.63 -3.38
CA ILE A 68 8.39 -3.77 -2.50
C ILE A 68 7.00 -4.26 -2.14
N ALA A 69 6.67 -5.48 -2.54
CA ALA A 69 5.41 -6.13 -2.18
C ALA A 69 5.71 -7.42 -1.43
N SER A 70 5.03 -7.62 -0.31
CA SER A 70 5.12 -8.83 0.49
C SER A 70 3.72 -9.33 0.81
N LEU A 71 3.49 -10.62 0.59
CA LEU A 71 2.25 -11.30 0.92
C LEU A 71 2.56 -12.40 1.94
N GLN A 72 2.01 -12.28 3.13
CA GLN A 72 2.13 -13.26 4.18
C GLN A 72 0.78 -13.96 4.38
N LYS A 73 0.73 -15.26 4.12
CA LYS A 73 -0.41 -16.09 4.53
C LYS A 73 -0.25 -16.39 6.01
N GLY A 74 -1.26 -16.08 6.82
CA GLY A 74 -1.38 -16.63 8.16
C GLY A 74 -1.43 -18.16 8.05
N TYR A 75 -0.89 -18.84 9.05
CA TYR A 75 -0.97 -20.29 9.19
C TYR A 75 -2.17 -20.65 10.07
#